data_AF-A0A9D7Z2Y2-F1
#
_entry.id   AF-A0A9D7Z2Y2-F1
#
_cell.length_a   1.000
_cell.length_b   1.000
_cell.length_c   1.000
_cell.angle_alpha   90.00
_cell.angle_beta   90.00
_cell.angle_gamma   90.00
#
_symmetry.space_group_name_H-M   'P 1'
#
loop_
_entity.id
_entity.type
_entity.pdbx_description
1 polymer ?
#
loop_
_entity_poly.entity_id
_entity_poly.type
_entity_poly.pdbx_seq_one_letter_code
_entity_poly.pdbx_strand_id
1 'polypeptide(L)'
;MGASVAGTPTYSANAGTFVRIGALVFVTARLAWSSLGSLSGTAVIAGLPYPCRSGLVHRAPMTTAWYNSVSMGADTTMLGGFVEPGESYIRLWGAYQAYEGTNLFLSDAHLTETGEIYATSTYLAQ
;
A
#
# COMPACT_ATOMS: atom_id res chain seq x y z
N MET A 1 7.27 0.05 -5.37
CA MET A 1 8.25 1.16 -5.49
C MET A 1 8.51 1.70 -4.09
N GLY A 2 9.73 2.14 -3.74
CA GLY A 2 10.01 2.79 -2.46
C GLY A 2 9.84 4.30 -2.57
N ALA A 3 9.32 4.96 -1.53
CA ALA A 3 9.00 6.38 -1.54
C ALA A 3 10.23 7.31 -1.49
N SER A 4 11.37 6.85 -0.96
CA SER A 4 12.61 7.63 -0.85
C SER A 4 13.76 7.10 -1.72
N VAL A 5 13.78 5.80 -2.03
CA VAL A 5 14.64 5.20 -3.07
C VAL A 5 13.78 4.26 -3.90
N ALA A 6 13.73 4.49 -5.21
CA ALA A 6 13.12 3.53 -6.12
C ALA A 6 13.97 2.26 -6.12
N GLY A 7 13.52 1.22 -5.41
CA GLY A 7 14.07 -0.11 -5.60
C GLY A 7 13.83 -0.59 -7.04
N THR A 8 14.55 -1.63 -7.46
CA THR A 8 14.32 -2.35 -8.73
C THR A 8 13.63 -3.70 -8.47
N PRO A 9 12.39 -3.70 -7.94
CA PRO A 9 11.69 -4.93 -7.65
C PRO A 9 11.40 -5.70 -8.94
N THR A 10 11.54 -7.02 -8.86
CA THR A 10 11.13 -7.94 -9.92
C THR A 10 9.71 -8.42 -9.59
N TYR A 11 8.78 -8.14 -10.50
CA TYR A 11 7.37 -8.49 -10.33
C TYR A 11 7.02 -9.76 -11.10
N SER A 12 6.45 -10.74 -10.42
CA SER A 12 5.80 -11.91 -11.05
C SER A 12 4.36 -11.58 -11.46
N ALA A 13 3.73 -10.61 -10.80
CA ALA A 13 2.47 -10.00 -11.23
C ALA A 13 2.43 -8.52 -10.82
N ASN A 14 2.07 -7.64 -11.75
CA ASN A 14 1.80 -6.23 -11.45
C ASN A 14 0.61 -5.79 -12.31
N ALA A 15 -0.58 -5.94 -11.76
CA ALA A 15 -1.82 -5.70 -12.47
C ALA A 15 -2.83 -4.99 -11.56
N GLY A 16 -3.66 -4.15 -12.16
CA GLY A 16 -4.77 -3.53 -11.48
C GLY A 16 -5.89 -3.22 -12.45
N THR A 17 -7.09 -3.10 -11.91
CA THR A 17 -8.26 -2.61 -12.65
C THR A 17 -8.92 -1.50 -11.86
N PHE A 18 -9.57 -0.59 -12.56
CA PHE A 18 -10.30 0.49 -11.93
C PHE A 18 -11.65 0.71 -12.59
N VAL A 19 -12.59 1.22 -11.81
CA VAL A 19 -13.89 1.72 -12.27
C VAL A 19 -14.06 3.14 -11.74
N ARG A 20 -14.42 4.07 -12.61
CA ARG A 20 -14.68 5.47 -12.24
C ARG A 20 -16.17 5.79 -12.42
N ILE A 21 -16.76 6.41 -11.41
CA ILE A 21 -18.13 6.94 -11.42
C ILE A 21 -18.07 8.39 -10.96
N GLY A 22 -18.13 9.34 -11.91
CA GLY A 22 -17.93 10.76 -11.61
C GLY A 22 -16.54 11.04 -11.02
N ALA A 23 -16.50 11.60 -9.82
CA ALA A 23 -15.24 11.82 -9.10
C ALA A 23 -14.78 10.59 -8.29
N LEU A 24 -15.61 9.57 -8.11
CA LEU A 24 -15.26 8.39 -7.31
C LEU A 24 -14.54 7.35 -8.17
N VAL A 25 -13.41 6.85 -7.67
CA VAL A 25 -12.60 5.81 -8.33
C VAL A 25 -12.48 4.61 -7.39
N PHE A 26 -12.88 3.45 -7.89
CA PHE A 26 -12.65 2.15 -7.26
C PHE A 26 -11.46 1.50 -7.95
N VAL A 27 -10.48 1.05 -7.17
CA VAL A 27 -9.28 0.37 -7.68
C VAL A 27 -9.16 -0.98 -7.02
N THR A 28 -8.78 -1.97 -7.83
CA THR A 28 -8.26 -3.25 -7.37
C THR A 28 -6.85 -3.40 -7.89
N ALA A 29 -5.94 -3.88 -7.05
CA ALA A 29 -4.54 -4.07 -7.36
C ALA A 29 -4.08 -5.45 -6.88
N ARG A 30 -3.31 -6.12 -7.74
CA ARG A 30 -2.57 -7.33 -7.43
C ARG A 30 -1.10 -7.06 -7.70
N LEU A 31 -0.30 -7.15 -6.64
CA LEU A 31 1.14 -7.00 -6.71
C LEU A 31 1.79 -8.26 -6.17
N ALA A 32 2.52 -8.99 -7.01
CA ALA A 32 3.34 -10.13 -6.63
C ALA A 32 4.77 -9.88 -7.06
N TRP A 33 5.72 -10.05 -6.15
CA TRP A 33 7.13 -9.80 -6.38
C TRP A 33 7.97 -11.00 -5.97
N SER A 34 9.05 -11.23 -6.73
CA SER A 34 10.05 -12.27 -6.47
C SER A 34 11.34 -11.70 -5.86
N SER A 35 11.56 -10.39 -5.99
CA SER A 35 12.65 -9.67 -5.34
C SER A 35 12.22 -8.21 -5.17
N LEU A 36 12.57 -7.59 -4.05
CA LEU A 36 12.43 -6.14 -3.86
C LEU A 36 13.65 -5.35 -4.34
N GLY A 37 14.78 -6.02 -4.61
CA GLY A 37 16.06 -5.38 -4.89
C GLY A 37 16.53 -4.50 -3.73
N SER A 38 17.14 -3.35 -4.03
CA SER A 38 17.60 -2.36 -3.04
C SER A 38 16.50 -1.44 -2.51
N LEU A 39 15.26 -1.91 -2.43
CA LEU A 39 14.13 -1.11 -1.95
C LEU A 39 14.39 -0.67 -0.50
N SER A 40 14.39 0.64 -0.26
CA SER A 40 14.50 1.22 1.09
C SER A 40 13.47 2.33 1.27
N GLY A 41 12.92 2.44 2.48
CA GLY A 41 11.89 3.42 2.84
C GLY A 41 10.46 2.93 2.61
N THR A 42 9.49 3.83 2.76
CA THR A 42 8.07 3.49 2.70
C THR A 42 7.68 2.84 1.39
N ALA A 43 7.08 1.64 1.45
CA ALA A 43 6.61 0.95 0.26
C ALA A 43 5.32 1.57 -0.29
N VAL A 44 5.24 1.69 -1.62
CA VAL A 44 4.04 2.17 -2.32
C VAL A 44 3.64 1.27 -3.48
N ILE A 45 2.32 1.14 -3.68
CA ILE A 45 1.69 0.59 -4.89
C ILE A 45 1.38 1.77 -5.80
N ALA A 46 2.22 1.99 -6.81
CA ALA A 46 2.05 3.06 -7.78
C ALA A 46 1.13 2.64 -8.93
N GLY A 47 0.73 3.61 -9.76
CA GLY A 47 -0.06 3.36 -10.97
C GLY A 47 -1.56 3.59 -10.79
N LEU A 48 -1.97 4.37 -9.78
CA LEU A 48 -3.36 4.82 -9.72
C LEU A 48 -3.66 5.71 -10.94
N PRO A 49 -4.84 5.57 -11.56
CA PRO A 49 -5.16 6.23 -12.83
C PRO A 49 -5.29 7.76 -12.71
N TYR A 50 -5.59 8.26 -11.51
CA TYR A 50 -5.76 9.69 -11.22
C TYR A 50 -5.19 10.03 -9.85
N PRO A 51 -4.63 11.23 -9.66
CA PRO A 51 -4.29 11.75 -8.34
C PRO A 51 -5.52 11.80 -7.42
N CYS A 52 -5.30 11.51 -6.15
CA CYS A 52 -6.35 11.55 -5.14
C CYS A 52 -6.65 12.98 -4.68
N ARG A 53 -7.93 13.31 -4.54
CA ARG A 53 -8.47 14.57 -4.00
C ARG A 53 -8.92 14.42 -2.55
N SER A 54 -8.95 13.21 -2.01
CA SER A 54 -9.41 12.97 -0.63
C SER A 54 -8.49 13.71 0.36
N GLY A 55 -9.08 14.60 1.16
CA GLY A 55 -8.32 15.57 1.98
C GLY A 55 -7.50 14.93 3.11
N LEU A 56 -6.65 15.73 3.75
CA LEU A 56 -5.71 15.26 4.79
C LEU A 56 -6.37 14.57 5.99
N VAL A 57 -7.63 14.92 6.29
CA VAL A 57 -8.45 14.35 7.37
C VAL A 57 -9.25 13.12 6.89
N HIS A 58 -9.47 12.98 5.58
CA HIS A 58 -10.27 11.91 4.98
C HIS A 58 -9.39 11.11 4.03
N ARG A 59 -8.34 10.45 4.55
CA ARG A 59 -7.47 9.61 3.72
C ARG A 59 -8.28 8.44 3.16
N ALA A 60 -8.12 8.17 1.87
CA ALA A 60 -8.77 7.03 1.25
C ALA A 60 -8.06 5.74 1.71
N PRO A 61 -8.72 4.84 2.46
CA PRO A 61 -8.07 3.65 2.95
C PRO A 61 -7.83 2.66 1.82
N MET A 62 -6.79 1.84 1.99
CA MET A 62 -6.62 0.60 1.28
C MET A 62 -7.16 -0.53 2.15
N THR A 63 -7.99 -1.39 1.57
CA THR A 63 -8.41 -2.63 2.18
C THR A 63 -7.58 -3.77 1.59
N THR A 64 -6.85 -4.47 2.45
CA THR A 64 -6.10 -5.67 2.06
C THR A 64 -7.09 -6.84 1.96
N ALA A 65 -7.31 -7.38 0.76
CA ALA A 65 -8.21 -8.51 0.55
C ALA A 65 -7.52 -9.84 0.87
N TRP A 66 -6.24 -9.97 0.48
CA TRP A 66 -5.43 -11.15 0.73
C TRP A 66 -3.94 -10.80 0.57
N TYR A 67 -3.07 -11.51 1.28
CA TYR A 67 -1.63 -11.43 1.08
C TYR A 67 -0.99 -12.79 1.37
N ASN A 68 0.18 -13.03 0.78
CA ASN A 68 0.96 -14.25 1.00
C ASN A 68 2.46 -13.98 1.02
N SER A 69 3.16 -14.72 1.86
CA SER A 69 4.62 -14.65 2.07
C SER A 69 5.14 -13.24 2.38
N VAL A 70 4.28 -12.32 2.85
CA VAL A 70 4.69 -11.01 3.32
C VAL A 70 5.14 -11.13 4.77
N SER A 71 6.45 -11.07 5.07
CA SER A 71 6.88 -10.92 6.47
C SER A 71 6.76 -9.48 6.89
N MET A 72 5.69 -9.27 7.63
CA MET A 72 5.54 -8.16 8.56
C MET A 72 6.64 -8.37 9.63
N GLY A 73 7.36 -7.32 10.04
CA GLY A 73 8.46 -7.47 11.03
C GLY A 73 7.97 -8.16 12.32
N ALA A 74 8.88 -8.58 13.21
CA ALA A 74 8.57 -9.43 14.38
C ALA A 74 7.36 -8.96 15.21
N ASP A 75 7.10 -7.66 15.23
CA ASP A 75 6.03 -7.06 16.02
C ASP A 75 4.87 -6.51 15.17
N THR A 76 4.88 -6.66 13.83
CA THR A 76 3.86 -6.05 12.96
C THR A 76 2.69 -7.02 12.70
N THR A 77 1.48 -6.63 13.07
CA THR A 77 0.29 -7.52 13.08
C THR A 77 -0.72 -7.21 11.98
N MET A 78 -0.63 -6.06 11.31
CA MET A 78 -1.57 -5.68 10.25
C MET A 78 -0.89 -4.92 9.12
N LEU A 79 -1.19 -5.31 7.88
CA LEU A 79 -0.79 -4.60 6.67
C LEU A 79 -1.98 -3.76 6.19
N GLY A 80 -1.78 -2.46 6.16
CA GLY A 80 -2.75 -1.53 5.60
C GLY A 80 -2.11 -0.61 4.57
N GLY A 81 -2.93 0.28 4.06
CA GLY A 81 -2.48 1.35 3.20
C GLY A 81 -3.47 2.49 3.16
N PHE A 82 -3.06 3.59 2.54
CA PHE A 82 -3.95 4.71 2.23
C PHE A 82 -3.40 5.50 1.05
N VAL A 83 -4.27 6.29 0.42
CA VAL A 83 -3.89 7.25 -0.62
C VAL A 83 -3.89 8.65 -0.03
N GLU A 84 -2.79 9.38 -0.20
CA GLU A 84 -2.68 10.78 0.24
C GLU A 84 -3.23 11.75 -0.80
N PRO A 85 -3.74 12.93 -0.39
CA PRO A 85 -4.15 13.96 -1.33
C PRO A 85 -2.98 14.39 -2.24
N GLY A 86 -3.27 14.51 -3.53
CA GLY A 86 -2.31 14.83 -4.58
C GLY A 86 -1.58 13.61 -5.14
N GLU A 87 -1.66 12.45 -4.48
CA GLU A 87 -0.88 11.28 -4.88
C GLU A 87 -1.63 10.32 -5.79
N SER A 88 -0.86 9.68 -6.69
CA SER A 88 -1.33 8.62 -7.59
C SER A 88 -0.73 7.26 -7.23
N TYR A 89 -0.47 7.04 -5.94
CA TYR A 89 -0.01 5.78 -5.38
C TYR A 89 -0.70 5.48 -4.05
N ILE A 90 -0.82 4.20 -3.71
CA ILE A 90 -1.22 3.76 -2.38
C ILE A 90 0.04 3.60 -1.53
N ARG A 91 0.12 4.33 -0.41
CA ARG A 91 1.18 4.13 0.58
C ARG A 91 0.82 2.96 1.48
N LEU A 92 1.78 2.06 1.69
CA LEU A 92 1.62 0.91 2.59
C LEU A 92 2.15 1.25 3.99
N TRP A 93 1.47 0.75 5.00
CA TRP A 93 1.86 0.86 6.41
C TRP A 93 1.71 -0.47 7.13
N GLY A 94 2.52 -0.69 8.16
CA GLY A 94 2.38 -1.77 9.13
C GLY A 94 1.92 -1.23 10.48
N ALA A 95 1.04 -1.93 11.18
CA ALA A 95 0.78 -1.65 12.59
C ALA A 95 1.53 -2.64 13.48
N TYR A 96 2.17 -2.13 14.52
CA TYR A 96 2.77 -2.96 15.55
C TYR A 96 1.72 -3.54 16.51
N GLN A 97 2.01 -4.70 17.10
CA GLN A 97 1.25 -5.26 18.21
C GLN A 97 1.23 -4.22 19.34
N ALA A 98 0.03 -3.78 19.73
CA ALA A 98 -0.10 -3.02 20.97
C ALA A 98 0.17 -3.98 22.13
N TYR A 99 1.19 -3.68 22.92
CA TYR A 99 1.30 -4.21 24.27
C TYR A 99 0.32 -3.43 25.17
N GLU A 100 -0.20 -4.08 26.21
CA GLU A 100 -1.16 -3.48 27.13
C GLU A 100 -0.64 -2.12 27.66
N GLY A 101 -1.45 -1.07 27.56
CA GLY A 101 -1.08 0.28 27.99
C GLY A 101 -0.20 1.10 27.03
N THR A 102 0.05 0.61 25.81
CA THR A 102 0.82 1.35 24.78
C THR A 102 -0.03 1.82 23.61
N ASN A 103 0.35 2.96 23.02
CA ASN A 103 -0.26 3.44 21.78
C ASN A 103 0.14 2.55 20.60
N LEU A 104 -0.79 2.29 19.68
CA LEU A 104 -0.52 1.57 18.44
C LEU A 104 0.18 2.52 17.46
N PHE A 105 1.45 2.25 17.14
CA PHE A 105 2.21 3.04 16.18
C PHE A 105 2.10 2.44 14.78
N LEU A 106 1.84 3.30 13.79
CA LEU A 106 1.92 2.96 12.37
C LEU A 106 3.36 3.18 11.91
N SER A 107 3.97 2.17 11.31
CA SER A 107 5.29 2.23 10.71
C SER A 107 5.24 1.93 9.22
N ASP A 108 6.37 2.13 8.54
CA ASP A 108 6.51 1.73 7.16
C ASP A 108 6.25 0.22 7.01
N ALA A 109 5.50 -0.16 5.98
CA ALA A 109 5.28 -1.57 5.70
C ALA A 109 6.62 -2.27 5.41
N HIS A 110 6.96 -3.25 6.23
CA HIS A 110 8.10 -4.11 6.00
C HIS A 110 7.68 -5.20 5.00
N LEU A 111 8.31 -5.21 3.82
CA LEU A 111 8.07 -6.20 2.77
C LEU A 111 9.31 -7.11 2.66
N THR A 112 9.08 -8.41 2.46
CA THR A 112 10.12 -9.44 2.28
C THR A 112 10.60 -9.56 0.85
N GLU A 113 11.67 -10.33 0.65
CA GLU A 113 12.23 -10.62 -0.68
C GLU A 113 11.19 -11.14 -1.68
N THR A 114 10.26 -12.00 -1.24
CA THR A 114 9.14 -12.48 -2.05
C THR A 114 7.83 -12.21 -1.34
N GLY A 115 6.77 -11.88 -2.08
CA GLY A 115 5.44 -11.73 -1.50
C GLY A 115 4.38 -11.36 -2.53
N GLU A 116 3.13 -11.43 -2.08
CA GLU A 116 1.98 -11.06 -2.89
C GLU A 116 0.92 -10.34 -2.05
N ILE A 117 0.31 -9.31 -2.62
CA ILE A 117 -0.76 -8.51 -2.02
C ILE A 117 -1.87 -8.31 -3.05
N TYR A 118 -3.10 -8.57 -2.62
CA TYR A 118 -4.33 -8.13 -3.27
C TYR A 118 -4.97 -7.06 -2.41
N ALA A 119 -5.17 -5.89 -3.00
CA ALA A 119 -5.67 -4.72 -2.32
C ALA A 119 -6.76 -4.04 -3.14
N THR A 120 -7.68 -3.39 -2.44
CA THR A 120 -8.67 -2.50 -3.04
C THR A 120 -8.61 -1.14 -2.36
N SER A 121 -8.98 -0.09 -3.09
CA SER A 121 -9.14 1.23 -2.52
C SER A 121 -10.22 2.01 -3.26
N THR A 122 -10.88 2.89 -2.54
CA THR A 122 -11.88 3.81 -3.10
C THR A 122 -11.48 5.22 -2.74
N TYR A 123 -11.30 6.08 -3.74
CA TYR A 123 -10.85 7.45 -3.53
C TYR A 123 -11.54 8.43 -4.49
N LEU A 124 -11.49 9.72 -4.15
CA LEU A 124 -11.97 10.77 -5.05
C LEU A 124 -10.84 11.20 -5.98
N ALA A 125 -11.01 11.14 -7.29
CA ALA A 125 -10.06 11.69 -8.26
C ALA A 125 -10.12 13.22 -8.30
N GLN A 126 -8.97 13.83 -8.59
CA GLN A 126 -8.87 15.24 -9.00
C GLN A 126 -9.46 15.47 -10.39
#